data_AF-A0A4R4TUI4-F1
#
_entry.id   AF-A0A4R4TUI4-F1
#
_cell.length_a   1.000
_cell.length_b   1.000
_cell.length_c   1.000
_cell.angle_alpha   90.00
_cell.angle_beta   90.00
_cell.angle_gamma   90.00
#
_symmetry.space_group_name_H-M   'P 1'
#
loop_
_entity.id
_entity.type
_entity.pdbx_description
1 polymer ?
#
loop_
_entity_poly.entity_id
_entity_poly.type
_entity_poly.pdbx_seq_one_letter_code
_entity_poly.pdbx_strand_id
1 'polypeptide(L)' 'MIYAAGRHWGTDRELAAALGPDVTPAMIRRWRDRDGLTTIEGRSPLDEAATIEAAKRRSTRGRPRRLDPAAVPA' A
#
# COMPACT_ATOMS: atom_id res chain seq x y z
N MET A 1 -0.22 8.19 -11.95
CA MET A 1 0.99 7.35 -11.83
C MET A 1 1.82 7.50 -13.09
N ILE A 2 3.10 7.17 -13.02
CA ILE A 2 3.99 7.09 -14.19
C ILE A 2 4.57 5.68 -14.28
N TYR A 3 4.96 5.26 -15.48
CA TYR A 3 5.71 4.02 -15.69
C TYR A 3 7.16 4.37 -16.02
N ALA A 4 8.10 3.90 -15.20
CA ALA A 4 9.52 4.20 -15.34
C ALA A 4 10.37 3.03 -14.85
N ALA A 5 11.45 2.72 -15.58
CA ALA A 5 12.39 1.63 -15.26
C ALA A 5 11.69 0.28 -14.99
N GLY A 6 10.64 -0.04 -15.76
CA GLY A 6 9.90 -1.30 -15.62
C GLY A 6 8.86 -1.34 -14.49
N ARG A 7 8.66 -0.23 -13.75
CA ARG A 7 7.77 -0.18 -12.57
C ARG A 7 6.78 0.97 -12.67
N HIS A 8 5.64 0.81 -12.00
CA HIS A 8 4.69 1.89 -11.78
C HIS A 8 5.10 2.71 -10.55
N TRP A 9 5.23 4.01 -10.72
CA TRP A 9 5.55 4.96 -9.64
C TRP A 9 4.38 5.91 -9.42
N GLY A 10 4.06 6.18 -8.15
CA GLY A 10 2.94 7.03 -7.78
C GLY A 10 3.19 7.84 -6.52
N THR A 11 2.45 8.93 -6.40
CA THR A 11 2.29 9.68 -5.15
C THR A 11 1.45 8.89 -4.14
N ASP A 12 1.41 9.33 -2.88
CA ASP A 12 0.66 8.67 -1.81
C ASP A 12 -0.82 8.43 -2.16
N ARG A 13 -1.45 9.42 -2.83
CA ARG A 13 -2.87 9.35 -3.22
C ARG A 13 -3.09 8.36 -4.36
N GLU A 14 -2.18 8.36 -5.33
CA GLU A 14 -2.26 7.43 -6.47
C GLU A 14 -2.01 6.00 -6.01
N LEU A 15 -1.02 5.77 -5.15
CA LEU A 15 -0.73 4.45 -4.59
C LEU A 15 -1.87 3.94 -3.72
N ALA A 16 -2.44 4.78 -2.85
CA ALA A 16 -3.62 4.43 -2.07
C ALA A 16 -4.80 4.02 -2.99
N ALA A 17 -5.08 4.81 -4.02
CA ALA A 17 -6.15 4.49 -4.99
C ALA A 17 -5.90 3.16 -5.73
N ALA A 18 -4.65 2.84 -6.07
CA ALA A 18 -4.31 1.60 -6.77
C ALA A 18 -4.29 0.36 -5.87
N LEU A 19 -3.92 0.51 -4.59
CA LEU A 19 -3.84 -0.62 -3.64
C LEU A 19 -5.18 -0.99 -3.01
N GLY A 20 -6.17 -0.10 -3.09
CA GLY A 20 -7.53 -0.34 -2.65
C GLY A 20 -7.95 0.42 -1.39
N PRO A 21 -9.21 0.28 -0.98
CA PRO A 21 -9.86 1.16 0.01
C PRO A 21 -9.25 1.09 1.42
N ASP A 22 -8.59 -0.02 1.77
CA ASP A 22 -7.96 -0.20 3.07
C ASP A 22 -6.59 0.48 3.20
N VAL A 23 -6.05 0.98 2.08
CA VAL A 23 -4.75 1.65 2.05
C VAL A 23 -4.97 3.15 1.94
N THR A 24 -4.49 3.89 2.94
CA THR A 24 -4.60 5.36 2.97
C THR A 24 -3.29 6.03 2.59
N PRO A 25 -3.31 7.29 2.10
CA PRO A 25 -2.07 8.05 1.85
C PRO A 25 -1.17 8.15 3.08
N ALA A 26 -1.75 8.24 4.27
CA ALA A 26 -1.02 8.26 5.54
C ALA A 26 -0.29 6.93 5.83
N MET A 27 -0.85 5.79 5.40
CA MET A 27 -0.16 4.50 5.49
C MET A 27 1.06 4.46 4.57
N ILE A 28 0.92 4.94 3.32
CA ILE A 28 2.06 5.03 2.39
C ILE A 28 3.20 5.86 2.98
N ARG A 29 2.89 7.03 3.57
CA ARG A 29 3.89 7.86 4.26
C ARG A 29 4.59 7.09 5.39
N ARG A 30 3.82 6.41 6.25
CA ARG A 30 4.40 5.59 7.32
C ARG A 30 5.30 4.47 6.81
N TRP A 31 4.98 3.88 5.65
CA TRP A 31 5.83 2.85 5.05
C TRP A 31 7.17 3.41 4.59
N ARG A 32 7.21 4.66 4.11
CA ARG A 32 8.48 5.35 3.81
C ARG A 32 9.30 5.57 5.07
N ASP A 33 8.64 6.05 6.12
CA ASP A 33 9.31 6.41 7.37
C ASP A 33 9.81 5.19 8.15
N ARG A 34 9.13 4.03 8.05
CA ARG A 34 9.35 2.91 8.96
C ARG A 34 9.61 1.56 8.31
N ASP A 35 9.10 1.34 7.10
CA ASP A 35 9.11 0.03 6.44
C ASP A 35 10.07 0.00 5.23
N GLY A 36 10.78 1.11 4.99
CA GLY A 36 11.82 1.20 3.97
C GLY A 36 11.28 1.42 2.55
N LEU A 37 10.04 1.90 2.39
CA LEU A 37 9.46 2.12 1.06
C LEU A 37 10.27 3.15 0.26
N THR A 38 10.84 2.70 -0.86
CA THR A 38 11.63 3.54 -1.78
C THR A 38 10.87 4.80 -2.17
N THR A 39 11.53 5.95 -2.10
CA THR A 39 10.94 7.24 -2.49
C THR A 39 11.90 8.05 -3.34
N ILE A 40 11.46 8.42 -4.54
CA ILE A 40 12.18 9.28 -5.47
C ILE A 40 11.23 10.40 -5.89
N GLU A 41 11.64 11.65 -5.67
CA GLU A 41 10.84 12.85 -6.03
C GLU A 41 9.38 12.79 -5.54
N GLY A 42 9.18 12.33 -4.30
CA GLY A 42 7.85 12.20 -3.68
C GLY A 42 6.99 11.05 -4.23
N ARG A 43 7.54 10.19 -5.09
CA ARG A 43 6.87 9.01 -5.65
C ARG A 43 7.52 7.73 -5.14
N SER A 44 6.70 6.70 -4.99
CA SER A 44 7.14 5.37 -4.59
C SER A 44 6.66 4.31 -5.58
N PRO A 45 7.39 3.19 -5.72
CA PRO A 45 7.01 2.12 -6.63
C PRO A 45 5.83 1.30 -6.07
N LEU A 46 4.87 0.99 -6.94
CA LEU A 46 3.61 0.33 -6.59
C LEU A 46 3.79 -1.13 -6.14
N ASP A 47 4.69 -1.86 -6.79
CA ASP A 47 5.02 -3.25 -6.48
C ASP A 47 5.62 -3.40 -5.07
N GLU A 48 6.49 -2.47 -4.68
CA GLU A 48 7.08 -2.45 -3.35
C GLU A 48 6.02 -2.10 -2.29
N ALA A 49 5.19 -1.09 -2.55
CA ALA A 49 4.08 -0.72 -1.67
C ALA A 49 3.07 -1.87 -1.50
N ALA A 50 2.77 -2.62 -2.58
CA ALA A 50 1.93 -3.81 -2.54
C ALA A 50 2.56 -4.93 -1.70
N THR A 51 3.87 -5.11 -1.79
CA THR A 51 4.62 -6.11 -1.01
C THR A 51 4.56 -5.79 0.48
N ILE A 52 4.78 -4.54 0.86
CA ILE A 52 4.64 -4.08 2.25
C ILE A 52 3.20 -4.30 2.73
N GLU A 53 2.20 -3.93 1.93
CA GLU A 53 0.80 -4.14 2.31
C GLU A 53 0.47 -5.62 2.54
N ALA A 54 0.92 -6.51 1.65
CA ALA A 54 0.74 -7.94 1.80
C ALA A 54 1.46 -8.50 3.04
N ALA A 55 2.63 -7.98 3.39
CA ALA A 55 3.34 -8.35 4.61
C ALA A 55 2.60 -7.87 5.86
N LYS A 56 2.11 -6.62 5.87
CA LYS A 56 1.34 -6.06 6.99
C LYS A 56 -0.01 -6.75 7.17
N ARG A 57 -0.68 -7.12 6.08
CA ARG A 57 -1.96 -7.86 6.12
C ARG A 57 -1.79 -9.27 6.70
N ARG A 58 -0.66 -9.92 6.44
CA ARG A 58 -0.33 -11.24 7.01
C ARG A 58 0.20 -11.19 8.45
N SER A 59 0.66 -10.03 8.90
CA SER A 59 1.15 -9.85 10.27
C SER A 59 0.01 -9.98 11.29
N THR A 60 0.18 -10.88 12.26
CA THR A 60 -0.71 -10.98 13.44
C THR A 60 -0.44 -9.88 14.48
N ARG A 61 0.65 -9.12 14.32
CA ARG A 61 1.00 -8.00 15.19
C ARG A 61 0.29 -6.72 14.75
N GLY A 62 -0.45 -6.11 15.67
CA GLY A 62 -1.17 -4.84 15.48
C GLY A 62 -2.69 -5.00 15.51
N ARG A 63 -3.44 -3.91 15.27
CA ARG A 63 -4.90 -3.99 15.13
C ARG A 63 -5.23 -4.65 13.79
N PRO A 64 -6.03 -5.74 13.77
CA PRO A 64 -6.48 -6.34 12.52
C PRO A 64 -7.17 -5.29 11.65
N ARG A 65 -6.80 -5.22 10.37
CA ARG A 65 -7.61 -4.46 9.40
C ARG A 65 -8.95 -5.18 9.30
N ARG A 66 -10.06 -4.44 9.29
CA ARG A 66 -11.39 -5.04 9.15
C ARG A 66 -11.40 -5.79 7.83
N LEU A 67 -11.35 -7.12 7.91
CA LEU A 67 -11.91 -7.97 6.87
C LEU A 67 -13.41 -7.79 7.06
N ASP A 68 -14.03 -6.83 6.36
CA ASP A 68 -15.48 -6.91 6.22
C ASP A 68 -15.74 -8.20 5.43
N PRO A 69 -16.40 -9.22 6.01
CA PRO A 69 -16.83 -10.36 5.24
C PRO A 69 -17.93 -9.83 4.32
N ALA A 70 -17.58 -9.52 3.07
CA ALA A 70 -18.58 -9.38 2.03
C ALA A 70 -19.36 -10.71 2.02
N ALA A 71 -20.63 -10.60 2.39
CA ALA A 71 -21.64 -11.63 2.50
C ALA A 71 -21.42 -12.80 1.53
N VAL A 72 -21.30 -14.00 2.08
CA VAL A 72 -21.55 -15.25 1.35
C VAL A 72 -23.08 -15.43 1.35
N PRO A 73 -23.78 -15.31 0.20
CA PRO A 73 -25.17 -15.74 0.15
C PRO A 73 -25.23 -17.27 0.29
N ALA A 74 -26.14 -17.73 1.14
CA ALA A 74 -26.46 -19.14 1.38
C ALA A 74 -27.16 -19.79 0.17
#